data_AF-A0A9X3UPU5-F1
#
_entry.id   AF-A0A9X3UPU5-F1
#
_cell.length_a   1.000
_cell.length_b   1.000
_cell.length_c   1.000
_cell.angle_alpha   90.00
_cell.angle_beta   90.00
_cell.angle_gamma   90.00
#
_symmetry.space_group_name_H-M   'P 1'
#
loop_
_entity.id
_entity.type
_entity.pdbx_description
1 polymer ?
#
loop_
_entity_poly.entity_id
_entity_poly.type
_entity_poly.pdbx_seq_one_letter_code
_entity_poly.pdbx_strand_id
1 'polypeptide(L)'
;MVCHNAAKRQKVGDLSRCDEVAGTVSKSDVSALTKAILDTGNETAGAKKISINLEGGSHTVSALIQGEKVVFFDPNFGEMTFPSHQKFETWLKEAFGEKSGYAGKKEGKRFFNVVNYHANSQ
;
A
#
# COMPACT_ATOMS: atom_id res chain seq x y z
N MET A 1 -8.51 -6.77 -15.76
CA MET A 1 -8.08 -5.58 -15.00
C MET A 1 -7.33 -4.66 -15.96
N VAL A 2 -7.76 -3.41 -16.12
CA VAL A 2 -7.23 -2.46 -17.11
C VAL A 2 -6.30 -1.47 -16.40
N CYS A 3 -5.11 -1.24 -16.95
CA CYS A 3 -4.21 -0.19 -16.47
C CYS A 3 -4.89 1.17 -16.63
N HIS A 4 -5.15 1.89 -15.54
CA HIS A 4 -5.58 3.27 -15.65
C HIS A 4 -4.46 4.11 -16.28
N ASN A 5 -4.81 5.04 -17.18
CA ASN A 5 -3.82 5.91 -17.84
C ASN A 5 -2.98 6.74 -16.87
N ALA A 6 -3.51 7.01 -15.66
CA ALA A 6 -2.82 7.75 -14.62
C ALA A 6 -1.86 6.89 -13.77
N ALA A 7 -1.90 5.56 -13.88
CA ALA A 7 -1.02 4.68 -13.12
C ALA A 7 0.41 4.75 -13.68
N LYS A 8 1.41 4.70 -12.78
CA LYS A 8 2.81 4.56 -13.15
C LYS A 8 2.99 3.30 -14.00
N ARG A 9 3.94 3.36 -14.93
CA ARG A 9 4.32 2.20 -15.75
C ARG A 9 5.76 1.82 -15.50
N GLN A 10 6.00 0.51 -15.49
CA GLN A 10 7.34 -0.08 -15.38
C GLN A 10 7.66 -0.86 -16.66
N LYS A 11 8.94 -0.88 -17.04
CA LYS A 11 9.45 -1.71 -18.13
C LYS A 11 9.77 -3.10 -17.62
N VAL A 12 9.38 -4.12 -18.37
CA VAL A 12 9.72 -5.53 -18.15
C VAL A 12 10.24 -6.08 -19.47
N GLY A 13 11.56 -6.08 -19.62
CA GLY A 13 12.20 -6.25 -20.94
C GLY A 13 11.80 -5.10 -21.87
N ASP A 14 11.36 -5.44 -23.08
CA ASP A 14 10.90 -4.48 -24.09
C ASP A 14 9.44 -4.05 -23.91
N LEU A 15 8.71 -4.66 -22.97
CA LEU A 15 7.30 -4.40 -22.72
C LEU A 15 7.11 -3.42 -21.57
N SER A 16 5.99 -2.68 -21.61
CA SER A 16 5.57 -1.79 -20.52
C SER A 16 4.26 -2.29 -19.90
N ARG A 17 4.20 -2.32 -18.58
CA ARG A 17 3.00 -2.67 -17.80
C ARG A 17 2.78 -1.69 -16.66
N CYS A 18 1.61 -1.76 -16.02
CA CYS A 18 1.37 -0.99 -14.80
C CYS A 18 2.41 -1.33 -13.74
N ASP A 19 2.81 -0.31 -13.01
CA ASP A 19 3.57 -0.46 -11.78
C ASP A 19 2.61 -0.87 -10.66
N GLU A 20 2.34 -2.17 -10.63
CA GLU A 20 1.53 -2.83 -9.62
C GLU A 20 2.37 -3.87 -8.89
N VAL A 21 2.22 -3.89 -7.57
CA VAL A 21 2.86 -4.86 -6.68
C VAL A 21 1.77 -5.63 -5.96
N ALA A 22 1.61 -6.89 -6.36
CA ALA A 22 0.75 -7.84 -5.67
C ALA A 22 1.58 -8.73 -4.74
N GLY A 23 0.98 -9.14 -3.63
CA GLY A 23 1.63 -10.02 -2.67
C GLY A 23 0.65 -10.57 -1.64
N THR A 24 1.19 -11.09 -0.54
CA THR A 24 0.39 -11.58 0.58
C THR A 24 0.79 -10.93 1.88
N VAL A 25 -0.19 -10.64 2.73
CA VAL A 25 -0.04 -10.29 4.14
C VAL A 25 -0.60 -11.39 5.02
N SER A 26 -0.14 -11.47 6.26
CA SER A 26 -0.74 -12.30 7.31
C SER A 26 -1.01 -11.47 8.56
N LYS A 27 -1.50 -12.10 9.63
CA LYS A 27 -1.72 -11.43 10.91
C LYS A 27 -0.42 -10.87 11.52
N SER A 28 0.70 -11.57 11.34
CA SER A 28 1.99 -11.24 11.96
C SER A 28 3.03 -10.68 10.98
N ASP A 29 2.77 -10.75 9.67
CA ASP A 29 3.68 -10.29 8.63
C ASP A 29 2.99 -9.39 7.61
N VAL A 30 3.36 -8.12 7.63
CA VAL A 30 2.95 -7.08 6.67
C VAL A 30 4.14 -6.50 5.92
N SER A 31 5.34 -7.09 6.04
CA SER A 31 6.59 -6.53 5.52
C SER A 31 6.55 -6.24 4.02
N ALA A 32 6.03 -7.19 3.23
CA ALA A 32 5.89 -7.03 1.78
C ALA A 32 4.95 -5.89 1.40
N LEU A 33 3.86 -5.71 2.15
CA LEU A 33 2.91 -4.62 1.95
C LEU A 33 3.56 -3.28 2.31
N THR A 34 4.22 -3.19 3.47
CA THR A 34 4.91 -1.96 3.89
C THR A 34 5.94 -1.53 2.85
N LYS A 35 6.75 -2.48 2.36
CA LYS A 35 7.72 -2.22 1.31
C LYS A 35 7.07 -1.71 0.03
N ALA A 36 5.97 -2.33 -0.41
CA ALA A 36 5.24 -1.91 -1.61
C ALA A 36 4.62 -0.51 -1.48
N ILE A 37 4.16 -0.13 -0.28
CA ILE A 37 3.61 1.21 -0.01
C ILE A 37 4.71 2.27 -0.04
N LEU A 38 5.86 1.99 0.56
CA LEU A 38 6.96 2.95 0.69
C LEU A 38 7.82 3.08 -0.57
N ASP A 39 7.83 2.07 -1.43
CA ASP A 39 8.62 2.06 -2.66
C ASP A 39 8.10 3.11 -3.67
N THR A 40 8.89 4.14 -3.92
CA THR A 40 8.62 5.17 -4.93
C THR A 40 9.41 4.98 -6.23
N GLY A 41 10.13 3.87 -6.36
CA GLY A 41 11.05 3.60 -7.46
C GLY A 41 12.16 4.64 -7.53
N ASN A 42 12.37 5.22 -8.71
CA ASN A 42 13.38 6.27 -8.92
C ASN A 42 12.89 7.69 -8.55
N GLU A 43 11.65 7.83 -8.08
CA GLU A 43 11.08 9.12 -7.69
C GLU A 43 11.16 9.32 -6.18
N THR A 44 11.12 10.58 -5.72
CA THR A 44 11.05 10.92 -4.30
C THR A 44 9.63 10.94 -3.75
N ALA A 45 8.62 10.79 -4.61
CA ALA A 45 7.21 10.82 -4.23
C ALA A 45 6.37 9.81 -5.02
N GLY A 46 5.22 9.42 -4.47
CA GLY A 46 4.28 8.54 -5.14
C GLY A 46 2.96 8.39 -4.40
N ALA A 47 1.87 8.36 -5.16
CA ALA A 47 0.55 8.05 -4.65
C ALA A 47 0.26 6.54 -4.83
N LYS A 48 -0.46 5.95 -3.88
CA LYS A 48 -0.76 4.52 -3.81
C LYS A 48 -2.25 4.29 -3.65
N LYS A 49 -2.82 3.41 -4.45
CA LYS A 49 -4.10 2.75 -4.15
C LYS A 49 -3.80 1.33 -3.68
N ILE A 50 -4.23 1.00 -2.46
CA ILE A 50 -3.85 -0.23 -1.77
C ILE A 50 -5.13 -1.02 -1.49
N SER A 51 -5.30 -2.15 -2.16
CA SER A 51 -6.42 -3.06 -1.94
C SER A 51 -5.94 -4.27 -1.14
N ILE A 52 -6.62 -4.59 -0.05
CA ILE A 52 -6.29 -5.70 0.85
C ILE A 52 -7.51 -6.62 0.95
N ASN A 53 -7.31 -7.91 0.74
CA ASN A 53 -8.34 -8.91 1.01
C ASN A 53 -8.44 -9.16 2.50
N LEU A 54 -9.66 -9.12 3.02
CA LEU A 54 -10.04 -9.44 4.39
C LEU A 54 -10.73 -10.81 4.41
N GLU A 55 -10.87 -11.41 5.60
CA GLU A 55 -11.51 -12.73 5.74
C GLU A 55 -12.97 -12.75 5.23
N GLY A 56 -13.66 -11.60 5.21
CA GLY A 56 -15.06 -11.47 4.77
C GLY A 56 -15.32 -10.45 3.65
N GLY A 57 -14.28 -9.94 2.98
CA GLY A 57 -14.43 -8.92 1.95
C GLY A 57 -13.11 -8.36 1.45
N SER A 58 -13.14 -7.19 0.81
CA SER A 58 -11.94 -6.44 0.43
C SER A 58 -12.07 -5.02 0.95
N HIS A 59 -10.95 -4.43 1.34
CA HIS A 59 -10.88 -3.03 1.73
C HIS A 59 -9.86 -2.29 0.88
N THR A 60 -10.11 -1.01 0.60
CA THR A 60 -9.19 -0.17 -0.16
C THR A 60 -8.84 1.08 0.63
N VAL A 61 -7.54 1.29 0.81
CA VAL A 61 -6.93 2.46 1.45
C VAL A 61 -6.01 3.15 0.43
N SER A 62 -5.51 4.34 0.77
CA SER A 62 -4.58 5.08 -0.07
C SER A 62 -3.42 5.64 0.73
N ALA A 63 -2.30 5.89 0.06
CA ALA A 63 -1.15 6.57 0.66
C ALA A 63 -0.50 7.55 -0.32
N LEU A 64 0.13 8.58 0.23
CA LEU A 64 1.01 9.50 -0.49
C LEU A 64 2.36 9.55 0.23
N ILE A 65 3.41 9.18 -0.50
CA ILE A 65 4.80 9.25 -0.02
C ILE A 65 5.44 10.49 -0.62
N GLN A 66 6.12 11.30 0.22
CA GLN A 66 6.86 12.50 -0.18
C GLN A 66 8.17 12.58 0.63
N GLY A 67 9.25 12.04 0.07
CA GLY A 67 10.48 11.79 0.81
C GLY A 67 10.19 10.86 2.00
N GLU A 68 10.58 11.29 3.20
CA GLU A 68 10.32 10.57 4.47
C GLU A 68 8.86 10.68 4.95
N LYS A 69 8.10 11.66 4.46
CA LYS A 69 6.72 11.87 4.89
C LYS A 69 5.80 10.81 4.26
N VAL A 70 4.98 10.20 5.09
CA VAL A 70 3.93 9.25 4.68
C VAL A 70 2.59 9.80 5.12
N VAL A 71 1.70 10.06 4.17
CA VAL A 71 0.27 10.34 4.43
C VAL A 71 -0.50 9.08 4.09
N PHE A 72 -1.20 8.51 5.06
CA PHE A 72 -2.00 7.30 4.91
C PHE A 72 -3.47 7.64 5.17
N PHE A 73 -4.36 7.19 4.29
CA PHE A 73 -5.79 7.43 4.39
C PHE A 73 -6.56 6.11 4.33
N ASP A 74 -7.34 5.86 5.37
CA ASP A 74 -8.32 4.79 5.41
C ASP A 74 -9.73 5.40 5.45
N PRO A 75 -10.62 5.10 4.47
CA PRO A 75 -12.00 5.60 4.48
C PRO A 75 -12.79 5.35 5.77
N ASN A 76 -12.44 4.31 6.53
CA ASN A 76 -13.11 3.96 7.78
C ASN A 76 -12.60 4.73 9.01
N PHE A 77 -11.41 5.35 8.94
CA PHE A 77 -10.76 5.98 10.10
C PHE A 77 -10.31 7.43 9.85
N GLY A 78 -10.02 7.80 8.61
CA GLY A 78 -9.53 9.12 8.22
C GLY A 78 -8.07 9.12 7.78
N GLU A 79 -7.44 10.29 7.87
CA GLU A 79 -6.06 10.55 7.43
C GLU A 79 -5.08 10.56 8.60
N MET A 80 -3.92 9.96 8.39
CA MET A 80 -2.79 9.90 9.33
C MET A 80 -1.52 10.34 8.62
N THR A 81 -0.70 11.14 9.30
CA THR A 81 0.59 11.57 8.77
C THR A 81 1.73 11.10 9.67
N PHE A 82 2.75 10.51 9.05
CA PHE A 82 3.97 10.05 9.70
C PHE A 82 5.16 10.82 9.12
N PRO A 83 6.10 11.29 9.97
CA PRO A 83 7.25 12.07 9.50
C PRO A 83 8.42 11.21 9.03
N SER A 84 8.35 9.88 9.18
CA SER A 84 9.37 8.95 8.69
C SER A 84 8.77 7.59 8.32
N HIS A 85 9.45 6.89 7.41
CA HIS A 85 9.06 5.55 6.96
C HIS A 85 9.03 4.55 8.12
N GLN A 86 10.03 4.60 9.01
CA GLN A 86 10.12 3.71 10.16
C GLN A 86 8.91 3.85 11.10
N LYS A 87 8.45 5.09 11.36
CA LYS A 87 7.28 5.32 12.22
C LYS A 87 6.00 4.78 11.59
N PHE A 88 5.85 4.94 10.28
CA PHE A 88 4.74 4.35 9.54
C PHE A 88 4.78 2.82 9.61
N GLU A 89 5.94 2.21 9.37
CA GLU A 89 6.11 0.74 9.42
C GLU A 89 5.75 0.16 10.80
N THR A 90 6.31 0.74 11.86
CA THR A 90 5.99 0.33 13.24
C THR A 90 4.50 0.47 13.53
N TRP A 91 3.90 1.60 13.19
CA TRP A 91 2.46 1.82 13.40
C TRP A 91 1.61 0.84 12.59
N LEU A 92 1.94 0.58 11.32
CA LEU A 92 1.17 -0.33 10.47
C LEU A 92 1.20 -1.75 11.03
N LYS A 93 2.38 -2.20 11.50
CA LYS A 93 2.61 -3.54 12.04
C LYS A 93 2.03 -3.74 13.44
N GLU A 94 2.29 -2.82 14.35
CA GLU A 94 2.02 -3.01 15.78
C GLU A 94 0.68 -2.43 16.23
N ALA A 95 0.09 -1.49 15.49
CA ALA A 95 -1.16 -0.86 15.86
C ALA A 95 -2.26 -1.14 14.83
N PHE A 96 -2.05 -0.74 13.56
CA PHE A 96 -3.11 -0.78 12.57
C PHE A 96 -3.55 -2.20 12.23
N GLY A 97 -2.61 -3.14 12.02
CA GLY A 97 -2.96 -4.51 11.66
C GLY A 97 -3.93 -5.17 12.64
N GLU A 98 -3.63 -5.08 13.95
CA GLU A 98 -4.47 -5.66 14.99
C GLU A 98 -5.73 -4.83 15.27
N LYS A 99 -5.61 -3.50 15.41
CA LYS A 99 -6.71 -2.62 15.85
C LYS A 99 -7.74 -2.32 14.76
N SER A 100 -7.36 -2.39 13.48
CA SER A 100 -8.30 -2.18 12.36
C SER A 100 -9.24 -3.36 12.16
N GLY A 101 -8.91 -4.54 12.72
CA GLY A 101 -9.61 -5.79 12.45
C GLY A 101 -9.26 -6.42 11.08
N TYR A 102 -8.38 -5.80 10.28
CA TYR A 102 -8.03 -6.30 8.95
C TYR A 102 -7.06 -7.49 8.98
N ALA A 103 -6.34 -7.69 10.08
CA ALA A 103 -5.48 -8.85 10.28
C ALA A 103 -6.24 -10.19 10.37
N GLY A 104 -7.58 -10.16 10.52
CA GLY A 104 -8.39 -11.36 10.71
C GLY A 104 -8.08 -12.09 12.02
N LYS A 105 -8.93 -13.08 12.36
CA LYS A 105 -8.75 -13.85 13.60
C LYS A 105 -7.99 -15.17 13.37
N LYS A 106 -8.06 -15.70 12.15
CA LYS A 106 -7.43 -16.96 11.77
C LYS A 106 -6.05 -16.74 11.16
N GLU A 107 -5.18 -17.72 11.37
CA GLU A 107 -3.94 -17.84 10.62
C GLU A 107 -4.24 -18.05 9.13
N GLY A 108 -3.48 -17.38 8.27
CA GLY A 108 -3.68 -17.44 6.83
C GLY A 108 -3.09 -16.24 6.10
N LYS A 109 -2.61 -16.49 4.88
CA LYS A 109 -2.16 -15.45 3.97
C LYS A 109 -3.35 -14.86 3.22
N ARG A 110 -3.39 -13.54 3.10
CA ARG A 110 -4.40 -12.79 2.34
C ARG A 110 -3.70 -11.94 1.31
N PHE A 111 -4.31 -11.82 0.13
CA PHE A 111 -3.72 -11.05 -0.95
C PHE A 111 -3.83 -9.54 -0.71
N PHE A 112 -2.82 -8.81 -1.17
CA PHE A 112 -2.90 -7.37 -1.37
C PHE A 112 -2.48 -7.02 -2.79
N ASN A 113 -2.93 -5.85 -3.26
CA ASN A 113 -2.42 -5.23 -4.47
C ASN A 113 -2.17 -3.74 -4.21
N VAL A 114 -0.99 -3.26 -4.56
CA VAL A 114 -0.64 -1.83 -4.55
C VAL A 114 -0.50 -1.36 -5.99
N VAL A 115 -1.31 -0.37 -6.37
CA VAL A 115 -1.19 0.31 -7.67
C VAL A 115 -0.49 1.64 -7.44
N ASN A 116 0.61 1.88 -8.16
CA ASN A 116 1.43 3.07 -8.04
C ASN A 116 0.98 4.15 -9.03
N TYR A 117 0.93 5.39 -8.55
CA TYR A 117 0.60 6.60 -9.32
C TYR A 117 1.64 7.69 -9.05
N HIS A 118 1.77 8.64 -9.97
CA HIS A 118 2.59 9.83 -9.73
C HIS A 118 1.95 10.67 -8.62
N ALA A 119 2.75 11.33 -7.79
CA ALA A 119 2.21 12.13 -6.67
C ALA A 119 1.27 13.27 -7.13
N ASN A 120 1.42 13.73 -8.38
CA ASN A 120 0.63 14.81 -8.98
C ASN A 120 -0.47 14.31 -9.93
N SER A 121 -0.77 13.00 -9.95
CA SER A 121 -1.92 12.52 -10.72
C SER A 121 -3.20 12.92 -9.99
N GLN A 122 -3.79 14.05 -10.40
CA GLN A 122 -5.15 14.45 -10.02
C GLN A 122 -6.18 13.61 -10.76
#